data_AF-A0A950H420-F1
#
_entry.id   AF-A0A950H420-F1
#
_cell.length_a   1.000
_cell.length_b   1.000
_cell.length_c   1.000
_cell.angle_alpha   90.00
_cell.angle_beta   90.00
_cell.angle_gamma   90.00
#
_symmetry.space_group_name_H-M   'P 1'
#
loop_
_entity.id
_entity.type
_entity.pdbx_description
1 polymer ?
#
loop_
_entity_poly.entity_id
_entity_poly.type
_entity_poly.pdbx_seq_one_letter_code
_entity_poly.pdbx_strand_id
1 'polypeptide(L)'
;MLAADIMTTPVITASAEANVREVARLLLEHGIGAVPVVDDSGVVIGMASDGDLLGRRPDDQRRDWWLEALADGRPSDEFAASMSRPARDVMSVPLIMVAPDTPVGEIAALMRAHRIKRLPVVRGGALVGIVTRADLLAAVERLAPATHPKGEAAAGFMNFLESLAGGAHIFGSGERGGAAPSASPAEPKPPTPASAPSAETFREDVRAFEQGASNRVSGEQEARRLERQRVTKLVLDDHLTDERWRQLLAQAETAAQRGEKEFLLDRFPCEVCTDGGRMIDVAEEGWETSLRGRPAELIGRWRDELRPKGFGLSARIVSYVDGVLGDVGLFLTWGG
;
A
#
# COMPACT_ATOMS: atom_id res chain seq x y z
N MET A 1 18.59 3.13 -8.45
CA MET A 1 17.37 3.86 -8.07
C MET A 1 17.47 4.21 -6.60
N LEU A 2 17.23 5.48 -6.27
CA LEU A 2 17.39 6.10 -4.96
C LEU A 2 16.01 6.54 -4.42
N ALA A 3 15.96 6.95 -3.15
CA ALA A 3 14.75 7.50 -2.53
C ALA A 3 14.19 8.68 -3.34
N ALA A 4 15.07 9.58 -3.80
CA ALA A 4 14.69 10.75 -4.60
C ALA A 4 14.01 10.40 -5.93
N ASP A 5 14.24 9.20 -6.47
CA ASP A 5 13.64 8.76 -7.74
C ASP A 5 12.20 8.27 -7.56
N ILE A 6 11.80 7.93 -6.33
CA ILE A 6 10.52 7.27 -6.03
C ILE A 6 9.69 7.95 -4.94
N MET A 7 10.26 8.90 -4.21
CA MET A 7 9.57 9.56 -3.11
C MET A 7 8.41 10.41 -3.61
N THR A 8 7.35 10.44 -2.82
CA THR A 8 6.22 11.35 -3.03
C THR A 8 6.55 12.73 -2.46
N THR A 9 6.31 13.77 -3.26
CA THR A 9 6.46 15.18 -2.87
C THR A 9 5.32 16.04 -3.48
N PRO A 10 4.85 17.07 -2.77
CA PRO A 10 5.21 17.44 -1.40
C PRO A 10 4.52 16.52 -0.37
N VAL A 11 5.02 16.55 0.86
CA VAL A 11 4.56 15.66 1.92
C VAL A 11 3.46 16.33 2.73
N ILE A 12 2.32 15.68 2.86
CA ILE A 12 1.28 16.08 3.81
C ILE A 12 1.79 15.78 5.22
N THR A 13 1.73 16.77 6.10
CA THR A 13 2.14 16.65 7.50
C THR A 13 1.03 17.08 8.44
N ALA A 14 1.11 16.62 9.69
CA ALA A 14 0.30 17.13 10.78
C ALA A 14 1.17 17.87 11.79
N SER A 15 0.65 18.94 12.40
CA SER A 15 1.30 19.56 13.56
C SER A 15 1.26 18.60 14.76
N ALA A 16 2.29 18.66 15.61
CA ALA A 16 2.33 18.00 16.92
C ALA A 16 1.11 18.31 17.80
N GLU A 17 0.56 19.52 17.65
CA GLU A 17 -0.59 20.01 18.40
C GLU A 17 -1.94 19.66 17.76
N ALA A 18 -1.93 19.22 16.49
CA ALA A 18 -3.16 18.84 15.79
C ALA A 18 -3.82 17.68 16.53
N ASN A 19 -5.12 17.76 16.78
CA ASN A 19 -5.81 16.69 17.49
C ASN A 19 -6.08 15.48 16.57
N VAL A 20 -6.37 14.34 17.18
CA VAL A 20 -6.69 13.08 16.48
C VAL A 20 -7.75 13.27 15.39
N ARG A 21 -8.77 14.10 15.62
CA ARG A 21 -9.81 14.41 14.63
C ARG A 21 -9.25 15.14 13.41
N GLU A 22 -8.37 16.11 13.63
CA GLU A 22 -7.69 16.85 12.56
C GLU A 22 -6.77 15.92 11.76
N VAL A 23 -6.02 15.06 12.44
CA VAL A 23 -5.19 14.07 11.74
C VAL A 23 -6.05 13.08 10.96
N ALA A 24 -7.13 12.55 11.54
CA ALA A 24 -8.08 11.67 10.85
C ALA A 24 -8.65 12.34 9.59
N ARG A 25 -9.02 13.62 9.70
CA ARG A 25 -9.47 14.42 8.56
C ARG A 25 -8.39 14.51 7.48
N LEU A 26 -7.14 14.83 7.83
CA LEU A 26 -6.02 14.86 6.88
C LEU A 26 -5.81 13.51 6.17
N LEU A 27 -5.91 12.40 6.90
CA LEU A 27 -5.80 11.06 6.31
C LEU A 27 -6.90 10.79 5.28
N LEU A 28 -8.14 11.13 5.62
CA LEU A 28 -9.31 10.94 4.76
C LEU A 28 -9.30 11.87 3.54
N GLU A 29 -9.01 13.15 3.74
CA GLU A 29 -8.98 14.17 2.68
C GLU A 29 -7.92 13.88 1.61
N HIS A 30 -6.83 13.22 2.00
CA HIS A 30 -5.73 12.91 1.10
C HIS A 30 -5.66 11.43 0.72
N GLY A 31 -6.57 10.58 1.20
CA GLY A 31 -6.57 9.14 0.91
C GLY A 31 -5.27 8.44 1.35
N ILE A 32 -4.68 8.88 2.45
CA ILE A 32 -3.41 8.39 2.97
C ILE A 32 -3.60 7.71 4.32
N GLY A 33 -2.92 6.57 4.53
CA GLY A 33 -3.03 5.83 5.79
C GLY A 33 -2.13 6.32 6.93
N ALA A 34 -1.32 7.36 6.71
CA ALA A 34 -0.54 8.02 7.76
C ALA A 34 0.11 9.31 7.27
N VAL A 35 0.52 10.15 8.22
CA VAL A 35 1.24 11.41 8.01
C VAL A 35 2.44 11.52 8.95
N PRO A 36 3.55 12.14 8.51
CA PRO A 36 4.57 12.64 9.41
C PRO A 36 4.00 13.75 10.31
N VAL A 37 4.35 13.68 11.58
CA VAL A 37 4.03 14.70 12.58
C VAL A 37 5.25 15.60 12.72
N VAL A 38 5.04 16.91 12.58
CA VAL A 38 6.09 17.93 12.65
C VAL A 38 5.89 18.85 13.85
N ASP A 39 6.99 19.35 14.41
CA ASP A 39 6.96 20.43 15.39
C ASP A 39 6.73 21.80 14.72
N ASP A 40 6.68 22.86 15.53
CA ASP A 40 6.46 24.23 15.08
C ASP A 40 7.57 24.76 14.14
N SER A 41 8.74 24.11 14.13
CA SER A 41 9.86 24.43 13.25
C SER A 41 9.83 23.66 11.92
N GLY A 42 8.85 22.77 11.74
CA GLY A 42 8.71 21.91 10.56
C GLY A 42 9.61 20.67 10.58
N VAL A 43 10.23 20.36 11.73
CA VAL A 43 11.04 19.15 11.90
C VAL A 43 10.13 17.97 12.19
N VAL A 44 10.37 16.83 11.55
CA VAL A 44 9.60 15.61 11.80
C VAL A 44 9.96 15.01 13.14
N ILE A 45 8.96 14.83 14.00
CA ILE A 45 9.11 14.31 15.36
C ILE A 45 8.40 12.97 15.58
N GLY A 46 7.50 12.57 14.68
CA GLY A 46 6.85 11.25 14.72
C GLY A 46 6.05 10.92 13.46
N MET A 47 5.38 9.77 13.49
CA MET A 47 4.42 9.35 12.46
C MET A 47 3.07 9.07 13.10
N ALA A 48 1.98 9.56 12.52
CA ALA A 48 0.63 9.21 12.95
C ALA A 48 -0.08 8.45 11.83
N SER A 49 -0.49 7.21 12.11
CA SER A 49 -1.28 6.37 11.21
C SER A 49 -2.69 6.14 11.72
N ASP A 50 -3.58 5.69 10.84
CA ASP A 50 -4.93 5.21 11.18
C ASP A 50 -4.97 4.35 12.45
N GLY A 51 -4.03 3.40 12.58
CA GLY A 51 -3.91 2.51 13.74
C GLY A 51 -3.33 3.15 15.00
N ASP A 52 -2.81 4.38 14.92
CA ASP A 52 -2.27 5.14 16.06
C ASP A 52 -3.34 6.09 16.65
N LEU A 53 -4.19 6.65 15.79
CA LEU A 53 -5.14 7.73 16.12
C LEU A 53 -6.06 7.42 17.29
N LEU A 54 -6.59 6.20 17.37
CA LEU A 54 -7.55 5.80 18.40
C LEU A 54 -6.91 4.97 19.52
N GLY A 55 -5.59 4.77 19.44
CA GLY A 55 -4.78 4.16 20.48
C GLY A 55 -5.17 2.73 20.88
N ARG A 56 -4.47 2.22 21.90
CA ARG A 56 -4.84 1.01 22.64
C ARG A 56 -5.49 1.44 23.94
N ARG A 57 -6.52 0.71 24.40
CA ARG A 57 -6.98 0.87 25.78
C ARG A 57 -5.91 0.29 26.74
N PRO A 58 -5.74 0.85 27.95
CA PRO A 58 -4.77 0.35 28.93
C PRO A 58 -4.95 -1.14 29.25
N ASP A 59 -6.20 -1.61 29.27
CA ASP A 59 -6.59 -2.98 29.63
C ASP A 59 -6.86 -3.88 28.41
N ASP A 60 -6.81 -3.34 27.19
CA ASP A 60 -7.14 -4.07 25.98
C ASP A 60 -6.02 -3.97 24.94
N GLN A 61 -5.51 -5.14 24.54
CA GLN A 61 -4.49 -5.23 23.49
C GLN A 61 -5.07 -5.02 22.09
N ARG A 62 -6.39 -4.91 21.93
CA ARG A 62 -7.06 -4.76 20.64
C ARG A 62 -7.05 -3.29 20.17
N ARG A 63 -6.67 -3.09 18.91
CA ARG A 63 -6.70 -1.79 18.20
C ARG A 63 -8.10 -1.44 17.68
N ASP A 64 -9.09 -2.27 17.97
CA ASP A 64 -10.39 -2.29 17.30
C ASP A 64 -11.54 -1.80 18.22
N TRP A 65 -11.24 -1.39 19.45
CA TRP A 65 -12.26 -0.94 20.43
C TRP A 65 -13.11 0.22 19.91
N TRP A 66 -12.56 1.05 19.02
CA TRP A 66 -13.28 2.14 18.38
C TRP A 66 -14.28 1.65 17.32
N LEU A 67 -14.04 0.49 16.71
CA LEU A 67 -15.01 -0.18 15.83
C LEU A 67 -16.19 -0.70 16.65
N GLU A 68 -15.96 -1.21 17.86
CA GLU A 68 -17.01 -1.58 18.81
C GLU A 68 -17.84 -0.36 19.23
N ALA A 69 -17.16 0.75 19.58
CA ALA A 69 -17.84 2.00 19.92
C ALA A 69 -18.71 2.56 18.78
N LEU A 70 -18.30 2.36 17.52
CA LEU A 70 -19.10 2.70 16.34
C LEU A 70 -20.25 1.71 16.11
N ALA A 71 -20.01 0.41 16.30
CA ALA A 71 -21.02 -0.63 16.16
C ALA A 71 -22.18 -0.47 17.15
N ASP A 72 -21.89 0.02 18.36
CA ASP A 72 -22.89 0.31 19.40
C ASP A 72 -23.75 1.55 19.09
N GLY A 73 -23.45 2.28 18.01
CA GLY A 73 -24.28 3.37 17.49
C GLY A 73 -24.28 4.66 18.33
N ARG A 74 -23.55 4.71 19.45
CA ARG A 74 -23.34 5.90 20.27
C ARG A 74 -21.89 5.99 20.74
N PRO A 75 -21.07 6.90 20.18
CA PRO A 75 -19.72 7.11 20.70
C PRO A 75 -19.79 7.54 22.16
N SER A 76 -19.05 6.86 23.04
CA SER A 76 -18.94 7.20 24.45
C SER A 76 -18.19 8.52 24.66
N ASP A 77 -18.31 9.12 25.84
CA ASP A 77 -17.52 10.29 26.22
C ASP A 77 -16.00 10.02 26.15
N GLU A 78 -15.60 8.77 26.42
CA GLU A 78 -14.21 8.29 26.27
C GLU A 78 -13.75 8.33 24.81
N PHE A 79 -14.61 7.93 23.86
CA PHE A 79 -14.34 8.04 22.44
C PHE A 79 -14.26 9.50 21.98
N ALA A 80 -15.15 10.36 22.47
CA ALA A 80 -15.08 11.78 22.17
C ALA A 80 -13.77 12.40 22.70
N ALA A 81 -13.35 12.01 23.91
CA ALA A 81 -12.11 12.48 24.52
C ALA A 81 -10.85 11.98 23.78
N SER A 82 -10.83 10.73 23.29
CA SER A 82 -9.71 10.21 22.50
C SER A 82 -9.51 11.01 21.21
N MET A 83 -10.60 11.48 20.58
CA MET A 83 -10.55 12.32 19.38
C MET A 83 -9.96 13.72 19.60
N SER A 84 -9.87 14.17 20.87
CA SER A 84 -9.31 15.48 21.24
C SER A 84 -7.84 15.43 21.64
N ARG A 85 -7.23 14.24 21.73
CA ARG A 85 -5.80 14.10 22.06
C ARG A 85 -4.93 14.69 20.95
N PRO A 86 -3.81 15.34 21.26
CA PRO A 86 -2.89 15.87 20.26
C PRO A 86 -2.08 14.76 19.59
N ALA A 87 -1.63 15.01 18.35
CA ALA A 87 -0.89 14.07 17.53
C ALA A 87 0.38 13.58 18.22
N ARG A 88 1.08 14.46 18.95
CA ARG A 88 2.28 14.10 19.72
C ARG A 88 2.05 13.01 20.78
N ASP A 89 0.82 12.87 21.27
CA ASP A 89 0.46 11.90 22.33
C ASP A 89 0.03 10.54 21.75
N VAL A 90 -0.20 10.46 20.44
CA VAL A 90 -0.64 9.24 19.76
C VAL A 90 0.36 8.77 18.70
N MET A 91 1.26 9.64 18.23
CA MET A 91 2.23 9.31 17.19
C MET A 91 3.19 8.19 17.61
N SER A 92 3.59 7.41 16.62
CA SER A 92 4.64 6.41 16.75
C SER A 92 6.03 7.05 16.72
N VAL A 93 6.84 6.68 17.71
CA VAL A 93 8.28 6.97 17.86
C VAL A 93 9.00 5.70 18.33
N PRO A 94 10.28 5.46 17.99
CA PRO A 94 11.21 6.33 17.27
C PRO A 94 11.00 6.34 15.74
N LEU A 95 11.35 7.46 15.11
CA LEU A 95 11.32 7.62 13.67
C LEU A 95 12.47 6.87 12.99
N ILE A 96 12.14 6.21 11.89
CA ILE A 96 13.13 5.70 10.94
C ILE A 96 13.00 6.56 9.70
N MET A 97 14.10 7.21 9.32
CA MET A 97 14.16 8.18 8.23
C MET A 97 15.29 7.79 7.30
N VAL A 98 15.19 8.20 6.04
CA VAL A 98 16.22 7.95 5.01
C VAL A 98 16.62 9.26 4.35
N ALA A 99 17.80 9.27 3.71
CA ALA A 99 18.25 10.40 2.93
C ALA A 99 17.75 10.28 1.47
N PRO A 100 17.69 11.38 0.69
CA PRO A 100 17.26 11.32 -0.71
C PRO A 100 18.11 10.43 -1.60
N ASP A 101 19.38 10.24 -1.24
CA ASP A 101 20.34 9.37 -1.92
C ASP A 101 20.37 7.95 -1.35
N THR A 102 19.50 7.60 -0.39
CA THR A 102 19.39 6.22 0.12
C THR A 102 18.91 5.28 -1.00
N PRO A 103 19.61 4.16 -1.26
CA PRO A 103 19.20 3.18 -2.27
C PRO A 103 17.84 2.53 -1.96
N VAL A 104 17.03 2.32 -3.00
CA VAL A 104 15.68 1.69 -2.87
C VAL A 104 15.73 0.33 -2.16
N GLY A 105 16.79 -0.46 -2.38
CA GLY A 105 16.94 -1.75 -1.70
C GLY A 105 17.14 -1.65 -0.19
N GLU A 106 17.85 -0.61 0.26
CA GLU A 106 18.01 -0.32 1.69
C GLU A 106 16.67 0.12 2.30
N ILE A 107 15.90 0.95 1.60
CA ILE A 107 14.55 1.36 2.00
C ILE A 107 13.65 0.13 2.19
N ALA A 108 13.66 -0.81 1.24
CA ALA A 108 12.88 -2.05 1.33
C ALA A 108 13.34 -2.92 2.52
N ALA A 109 14.64 -3.01 2.77
CA ALA A 109 15.21 -3.74 3.90
C ALA A 109 14.77 -3.11 5.24
N LEU A 110 14.80 -1.78 5.36
CA LEU A 110 14.33 -1.04 6.54
C LEU A 110 12.82 -1.25 6.78
N MET A 111 12.00 -1.14 5.73
CA MET A 111 10.56 -1.41 5.84
C MET A 111 10.26 -2.83 6.32
N ARG A 112 10.98 -3.82 5.80
CA ARG A 112 10.86 -5.23 6.23
C ARG A 112 11.31 -5.43 7.67
N ALA A 113 12.51 -4.96 8.02
CA ALA A 113 13.13 -5.17 9.32
C ALA A 113 12.30 -4.56 10.46
N HIS A 114 11.77 -3.35 10.23
CA HIS A 114 11.02 -2.61 11.23
C HIS A 114 9.49 -2.78 11.10
N ARG A 115 9.03 -3.59 10.14
CA ARG A 115 7.61 -3.83 9.84
C ARG A 115 6.81 -2.54 9.63
N ILE A 116 7.46 -1.53 9.05
CA ILE A 116 6.87 -0.23 8.73
C ILE A 116 6.52 -0.17 7.25
N LYS A 117 5.50 0.62 6.92
CA LYS A 117 4.94 0.71 5.56
C LYS A 117 5.46 1.92 4.78
N ARG A 118 6.19 2.82 5.45
CA ARG A 118 6.56 4.14 4.96
C ARG A 118 7.74 4.72 5.75
N LEU A 119 8.52 5.57 5.09
CA LEU A 119 9.73 6.19 5.60
C LEU A 119 9.78 7.67 5.16
N PRO A 120 9.83 8.63 6.09
CA PRO A 120 10.15 10.01 5.75
C PRO A 120 11.54 10.12 5.14
N VAL A 121 11.67 10.95 4.11
CA VAL A 121 12.93 11.30 3.45
C VAL A 121 13.36 12.67 3.93
N VAL A 122 14.54 12.77 4.54
CA VAL A 122 15.02 13.99 5.19
C VAL A 122 16.36 14.42 4.60
N ARG A 123 16.51 15.71 4.29
CA ARG A 123 17.77 16.32 3.84
C ARG A 123 18.12 17.49 4.75
N GLY A 124 19.25 17.41 5.44
CA GLY A 124 19.71 18.50 6.32
C GLY A 124 18.72 18.83 7.44
N GLY A 125 17.99 17.83 7.96
CA GLY A 125 16.96 18.01 8.98
C GLY A 125 15.57 18.40 8.47
N ALA A 126 15.44 18.78 7.19
CA ALA A 126 14.16 19.11 6.58
C ALA A 126 13.50 17.89 5.93
N LEU A 127 12.19 17.72 6.14
CA LEU A 127 11.38 16.74 5.42
C LEU A 127 11.28 17.14 3.95
N VAL A 128 11.80 16.30 3.06
CA VAL A 128 11.82 16.57 1.62
C VAL A 128 11.02 15.56 0.79
N GLY A 129 10.54 14.48 1.40
CA GLY A 129 9.73 13.48 0.73
C GLY A 129 9.24 12.38 1.67
N ILE A 130 8.42 11.49 1.16
CA ILE A 130 8.05 10.25 1.85
C ILE A 130 8.09 9.09 0.86
N VAL A 131 8.61 7.94 1.27
CA VAL A 131 8.58 6.72 0.48
C VAL A 131 7.65 5.73 1.17
N THR A 132 6.74 5.15 0.42
CA THR A 132 5.75 4.16 0.86
C THR A 132 5.97 2.82 0.17
N ARG A 133 5.33 1.76 0.67
CA ARG A 133 5.28 0.47 -0.04
C ARG A 133 4.66 0.58 -1.44
N ALA A 134 3.73 1.51 -1.66
CA ALA A 134 3.14 1.72 -2.97
C ALA A 134 4.19 2.29 -3.94
N ASP A 135 5.05 3.20 -3.49
CA ASP A 135 6.15 3.74 -4.29
C ASP A 135 7.17 2.64 -4.65
N LEU A 136 7.46 1.73 -3.72
CA LEU A 136 8.31 0.56 -4.00
C LEU A 136 7.67 -0.37 -5.05
N LEU A 137 6.36 -0.59 -4.99
CA LEU A 137 5.65 -1.40 -5.99
C LEU A 137 5.65 -0.71 -7.37
N ALA A 138 5.39 0.59 -7.41
CA ALA A 138 5.47 1.38 -8.65
C ALA A 138 6.89 1.37 -9.24
N ALA A 139 7.92 1.39 -8.39
CA ALA A 139 9.31 1.24 -8.82
C ALA A 139 9.58 -0.14 -9.46
N VAL A 140 9.05 -1.21 -8.86
CA VAL A 140 9.15 -2.57 -9.43
C VAL A 140 8.45 -2.66 -10.78
N GLU A 141 7.27 -2.07 -10.93
CA GLU A 141 6.54 -2.03 -12.20
C GLU A 141 7.36 -1.32 -13.30
N ARG A 142 7.94 -0.17 -13.00
CA ARG A 142 8.79 0.57 -13.96
C ARG A 142 10.07 -0.19 -14.33
N LEU A 143 10.58 -1.04 -13.44
CA LEU A 143 11.73 -1.91 -13.69
C LEU A 143 11.37 -3.21 -14.38
N ALA A 144 10.09 -3.62 -14.33
CA ALA A 144 9.65 -4.81 -15.03
C ALA A 144 9.85 -4.55 -16.53
N PRO A 145 10.66 -5.37 -17.23
CA PRO A 145 10.81 -5.24 -18.66
C PRO A 145 9.40 -5.35 -19.26
N ALA A 146 9.03 -4.40 -20.11
CA ALA A 146 7.79 -4.48 -20.88
C ALA A 146 7.73 -5.87 -21.51
N THR A 147 6.80 -6.70 -21.03
CA THR A 147 6.66 -8.07 -21.49
C THR A 147 6.18 -8.06 -22.95
N HIS A 148 6.75 -8.71 -23.97
CA HIS A 148 8.01 -9.46 -24.18
C HIS A 148 8.24 -9.66 -25.71
N PRO A 149 9.46 -10.00 -26.20
CA PRO A 149 9.78 -11.42 -26.41
C PRO A 149 11.16 -11.87 -25.85
N LYS A 150 11.20 -13.17 -25.50
CA LYS A 150 12.28 -14.11 -25.14
C LYS A 150 13.72 -13.59 -24.90
N GLY A 151 14.28 -13.98 -23.74
CA GLY A 151 15.67 -14.47 -23.66
C GLY A 151 16.53 -13.93 -22.53
N GLU A 152 16.67 -12.61 -22.41
CA GLU A 152 17.78 -12.02 -21.63
C GLU A 152 17.33 -11.22 -20.40
N ALA A 153 16.07 -10.76 -20.33
CA ALA A 153 15.63 -9.84 -19.28
C ALA A 153 15.39 -10.48 -17.90
N ALA A 154 15.28 -11.82 -17.83
CA ALA A 154 15.13 -12.54 -16.57
C ALA A 154 16.37 -12.39 -15.67
N ALA A 155 17.57 -12.28 -16.26
CA ALA A 155 18.81 -12.11 -15.50
C ALA A 155 18.88 -10.76 -14.77
N GLY A 156 18.42 -9.68 -15.41
CA GLY A 156 18.39 -8.34 -14.80
C GLY A 156 17.41 -8.24 -13.63
N PHE A 157 16.23 -8.86 -13.77
CA PHE A 157 15.23 -8.93 -12.71
C PHE A 157 15.70 -9.82 -11.54
N MET A 158 16.36 -10.95 -11.81
CA MET A 158 16.92 -11.82 -10.78
C MET A 158 18.09 -11.16 -10.03
N ASN A 159 19.00 -10.47 -10.73
CA ASN A 159 20.07 -9.70 -10.08
C ASN A 159 19.54 -8.57 -9.20
N PHE A 160 18.43 -7.93 -9.60
CA PHE A 160 17.76 -6.93 -8.77
C PHE A 160 17.15 -7.54 -7.51
N LEU A 161 16.46 -8.69 -7.63
CA LEU A 161 15.92 -9.41 -6.47
C LEU A 161 17.03 -9.91 -5.52
N GLU A 162 18.16 -10.35 -6.06
CA GLU A 162 19.34 -10.75 -5.28
C GLU A 162 19.96 -9.55 -4.55
N SER A 163 20.00 -8.36 -5.18
CA SER A 163 20.43 -7.12 -4.53
C SER A 163 19.51 -6.68 -3.38
N LEU A 164 18.25 -7.08 -3.37
CA LEU A 164 17.33 -6.85 -2.25
C LEU A 164 17.50 -7.88 -1.12
N ALA A 165 18.09 -9.03 -1.43
CA ALA A 165 18.30 -10.14 -0.51
C ALA A 165 19.69 -10.12 0.15
N GLY A 166 20.70 -9.53 -0.50
CA GLY A 166 22.10 -9.54 -0.06
C GLY A 166 22.56 -8.23 0.60
N GLY A 167 22.47 -8.16 1.93
CA GLY A 167 23.12 -7.11 2.72
C GLY A 167 24.19 -7.69 3.64
N ALA A 168 25.44 -7.75 3.20
CA ALA A 168 26.65 -7.72 4.02
C ALA A 168 27.89 -7.68 3.11
N HIS A 169 28.60 -6.55 3.03
CA HIS A 169 30.06 -6.51 3.13
C HIS A 169 30.53 -5.06 3.34
N ILE A 170 31.29 -4.91 4.42
CA ILE A 170 31.93 -3.73 4.99
C ILE A 170 33.44 -3.83 4.64
N PHE A 171 34.02 -2.71 4.16
CA PHE A 171 35.45 -2.34 4.01
C PHE A 171 36.35 -3.02 2.94
N GLY A 172 37.15 -2.18 2.25
CA GLY A 172 38.48 -2.59 1.74
C GLY A 172 39.01 -1.93 0.44
N SER A 173 39.51 -0.69 0.55
CA SER A 173 40.77 -0.13 -0.03
C SER A 173 41.28 -0.44 -1.46
N GLY A 174 41.72 0.62 -2.16
CA GLY A 174 42.84 0.65 -3.13
C GLY A 174 42.50 1.32 -4.47
N GLU A 175 42.76 2.62 -4.66
CA GLU A 175 43.90 3.20 -5.45
C GLU A 175 44.00 2.69 -6.91
N ARG A 176 44.19 3.45 -7.99
CA ARG A 176 44.65 4.84 -8.26
C ARG A 176 44.46 5.13 -9.76
N GLY A 177 44.38 6.42 -10.12
CA GLY A 177 44.72 6.98 -11.45
C GLY A 177 43.50 7.40 -12.28
N GLY A 178 43.38 8.60 -12.82
CA GLY A 178 44.26 9.76 -12.94
C GLY A 178 43.70 10.67 -14.05
N ALA A 179 44.01 11.96 -13.97
CA ALA A 179 43.79 13.03 -14.96
C ALA A 179 42.38 13.66 -15.07
N ALA A 180 42.25 14.83 -14.45
CA ALA A 180 41.44 15.94 -14.95
C ALA A 180 42.10 16.54 -16.23
N PRO A 181 41.39 17.34 -17.06
CA PRO A 181 41.14 18.72 -16.68
C PRO A 181 39.74 19.29 -17.03
N SER A 182 39.29 20.19 -16.15
CA SER A 182 38.71 21.52 -16.44
C SER A 182 37.63 21.65 -17.54
N ALA A 183 36.38 21.88 -17.13
CA ALA A 183 35.76 23.21 -17.12
C ALA A 183 34.29 23.10 -16.67
N SER A 184 33.99 23.66 -15.50
CA SER A 184 32.64 23.75 -14.93
C SER A 184 31.80 24.77 -15.71
N PRO A 185 30.57 24.44 -16.16
CA PRO A 185 29.61 25.46 -16.52
C PRO A 185 29.15 26.16 -15.23
N ALA A 186 29.22 27.49 -15.23
CA ALA A 186 28.81 28.33 -14.11
C ALA A 186 27.36 28.02 -13.69
N GLU A 187 27.17 27.84 -12.39
CA GLU A 187 25.85 27.83 -11.75
C GLU A 187 25.09 29.13 -12.10
N PRO A 188 23.78 29.06 -12.40
CA PRO A 188 22.96 30.26 -12.50
C PRO A 188 22.92 30.93 -11.13
N LYS A 189 23.40 32.18 -11.11
CA LYS A 189 23.37 33.08 -9.94
C LYS A 189 21.94 33.12 -9.37
N PRO A 190 21.74 32.99 -8.04
CA PRO A 190 20.41 33.12 -7.46
C PRO A 190 19.83 34.50 -7.80
N PRO A 191 18.53 34.60 -8.16
CA PRO A 191 17.92 35.88 -8.40
C PRO A 191 17.96 36.71 -7.12
N THR A 192 18.46 37.94 -7.24
CA THR A 192 18.41 38.97 -6.20
C THR A 192 16.96 39.11 -5.71
N PRO A 193 16.67 39.11 -4.38
CA PRO A 193 15.30 39.18 -3.91
C PRO A 193 14.70 40.54 -4.22
N ALA A 194 13.86 40.59 -5.26
CA ALA A 194 12.99 41.72 -5.54
C ALA A 194 11.77 41.64 -4.61
N SER A 195 11.79 42.42 -3.53
CA SER A 195 10.74 42.56 -2.51
C SER A 195 10.32 41.27 -1.78
N ALA A 196 10.01 41.37 -0.49
CA ALA A 196 9.46 40.24 0.25
C ALA A 196 8.09 39.86 -0.38
N PRO A 197 7.87 38.59 -0.75
CA PRO A 197 6.59 38.14 -1.31
C PRO A 197 5.44 38.46 -0.33
N SER A 198 4.33 38.95 -0.87
CA SER A 198 3.17 39.34 -0.06
C SER A 198 2.43 38.11 0.47
N ALA A 199 1.79 38.24 1.64
CA ALA A 199 0.92 37.19 2.17
C ALA A 199 -0.23 36.81 1.21
N GLU A 200 -0.61 37.68 0.30
CA GLU A 200 -1.62 37.42 -0.73
C GLU A 200 -1.09 36.44 -1.79
N THR A 201 0.14 36.65 -2.25
CA THR A 201 0.83 35.75 -3.19
C THR A 201 0.92 34.32 -2.63
N PHE A 202 1.31 34.19 -1.35
CA PHE A 202 1.35 32.87 -0.69
C PHE A 202 -0.04 32.22 -0.58
N ARG A 203 -1.11 32.99 -0.32
CA ARG A 203 -2.49 32.45 -0.25
C ARG A 203 -2.99 32.00 -1.62
N GLU A 204 -2.53 32.62 -2.70
CA GLU A 204 -2.84 32.19 -4.06
C GLU A 204 -2.10 30.89 -4.42
N ASP A 205 -0.82 30.79 -4.08
CA ASP A 205 -0.02 29.59 -4.30
C ASP A 205 -0.56 28.39 -3.51
N VAL A 206 -0.98 28.60 -2.25
CA VAL A 206 -1.64 27.56 -1.43
C VAL A 206 -2.93 27.09 -2.08
N ARG A 207 -3.80 28.01 -2.54
CA ARG A 207 -5.07 27.62 -3.22
C ARG A 207 -4.83 26.88 -4.53
N ALA A 208 -3.84 27.31 -5.33
CA ALA A 208 -3.47 26.63 -6.57
C ALA A 208 -2.92 25.23 -6.29
N PHE A 209 -2.13 25.08 -5.22
CA PHE A 209 -1.62 23.79 -4.77
C PHE A 209 -2.73 22.85 -4.29
N GLU A 210 -3.65 23.35 -3.45
CA GLU A 210 -4.81 22.61 -2.95
C GLU A 210 -5.73 22.13 -4.09
N GLN A 211 -6.04 23.00 -5.06
CA GLN A 211 -6.82 22.63 -6.24
C GLN A 211 -6.11 21.59 -7.11
N GLY A 212 -4.80 21.75 -7.32
CA GLY A 212 -3.98 20.78 -8.05
C GLY A 212 -3.86 19.43 -7.34
N ALA A 213 -3.85 19.41 -6.00
CA ALA A 213 -3.87 18.19 -5.20
C ALA A 213 -5.25 17.49 -5.28
N SER A 214 -6.34 18.25 -5.12
CA SER A 214 -7.71 17.73 -5.22
C SER A 214 -7.99 17.11 -6.60
N ASN A 215 -7.53 17.75 -7.69
CA ASN A 215 -7.71 17.24 -9.04
C ASN A 215 -6.92 15.94 -9.28
N ARG A 216 -5.72 15.82 -8.71
CA ARG A 216 -4.91 14.59 -8.81
C ARG A 216 -5.52 13.42 -8.05
N VAL A 217 -5.99 13.64 -6.81
CA VAL A 217 -6.67 12.61 -6.02
C VAL A 217 -7.95 12.14 -6.72
N SER A 218 -8.77 13.07 -7.22
CA SER A 218 -9.97 12.73 -7.99
C SER A 218 -9.63 11.94 -9.25
N GLY A 219 -8.59 12.34 -9.99
CA GLY A 219 -8.13 11.64 -11.19
C GLY A 219 -7.61 10.22 -10.91
N GLU A 220 -6.85 10.04 -9.83
CA GLU A 220 -6.36 8.72 -9.42
C GLU A 220 -7.49 7.80 -8.94
N GLN A 221 -8.45 8.31 -8.16
CA GLN A 221 -9.63 7.54 -7.73
C GLN A 221 -10.48 7.12 -8.92
N GLU A 222 -10.69 8.02 -9.89
CA GLU A 222 -11.43 7.71 -11.11
C GLU A 222 -10.72 6.67 -11.97
N ALA A 223 -9.39 6.79 -12.15
CA ALA A 223 -8.58 5.80 -12.85
C ALA A 223 -8.64 4.41 -12.19
N ARG A 224 -8.53 4.33 -10.86
CA ARG A 224 -8.66 3.07 -10.10
C ARG A 224 -10.04 2.47 -10.26
N ARG A 225 -11.10 3.29 -10.20
CA ARG A 225 -12.48 2.86 -10.41
C ARG A 225 -12.69 2.28 -11.81
N LEU A 226 -12.17 2.94 -12.84
CA LEU A 226 -12.26 2.47 -14.22
C LEU A 226 -11.49 1.16 -14.43
N GLU A 227 -10.29 1.04 -13.87
CA GLU A 227 -9.52 -0.19 -13.93
C GLU A 227 -10.24 -1.33 -13.21
N ARG A 228 -10.79 -1.06 -12.02
CA ARG A 228 -11.60 -2.03 -11.26
C ARG A 228 -12.82 -2.50 -12.05
N GLN A 229 -13.53 -1.58 -12.71
CA GLN A 229 -14.66 -1.91 -13.58
C GLN A 229 -14.22 -2.76 -14.78
N ARG A 230 -13.07 -2.45 -15.36
CA ARG A 230 -12.50 -3.22 -16.47
C ARG A 230 -12.16 -4.65 -16.05
N VAL A 231 -11.45 -4.83 -14.94
CA VAL A 231 -11.11 -6.15 -14.39
C VAL A 231 -12.37 -6.95 -14.06
N THR A 232 -13.36 -6.31 -13.43
CA THR A 232 -14.65 -6.95 -13.12
C THR A 232 -15.32 -7.47 -14.38
N LYS A 233 -15.40 -6.63 -15.43
CA LYS A 233 -15.97 -7.03 -16.72
C LYS A 233 -15.22 -8.21 -17.35
N LEU A 234 -13.89 -8.18 -17.33
CA LEU A 234 -13.08 -9.28 -17.85
C LEU A 234 -13.36 -10.60 -17.13
N VAL A 235 -13.52 -10.60 -15.81
CA VAL A 235 -13.83 -11.83 -15.05
C VAL A 235 -15.24 -12.33 -15.33
N LEU A 236 -16.20 -11.42 -15.55
CA LEU A 236 -17.57 -11.78 -15.90
C LEU A 236 -17.68 -12.38 -17.31
N ASP A 237 -16.88 -11.88 -18.25
CA ASP A 237 -16.84 -12.34 -19.64
C ASP A 237 -15.91 -13.56 -19.85
N ASP A 238 -15.07 -13.90 -18.86
CA ASP A 238 -14.13 -15.03 -18.91
C ASP A 238 -14.84 -16.36 -18.57
N HIS A 239 -14.38 -17.44 -19.21
CA HIS A 239 -14.95 -18.79 -19.07
C HIS A 239 -13.88 -19.80 -18.65
N LEU A 240 -14.27 -20.76 -17.81
CA LEU A 240 -13.39 -21.82 -17.33
C LEU A 240 -13.24 -22.93 -18.39
N THR A 241 -12.11 -22.94 -19.08
CA THR A 241 -11.77 -24.01 -20.02
C THR A 241 -11.30 -25.29 -19.33
N ASP A 242 -11.47 -26.43 -19.98
CA ASP A 242 -10.96 -27.73 -19.50
C ASP A 242 -9.45 -27.73 -19.25
N GLU A 243 -8.70 -27.05 -20.11
CA GLU A 243 -7.24 -26.93 -19.98
C GLU A 243 -6.87 -26.15 -18.72
N ARG A 244 -7.51 -24.99 -18.49
CA ARG A 244 -7.27 -24.18 -17.28
C ARG A 244 -7.67 -24.95 -16.01
N TRP A 245 -8.78 -25.67 -16.05
CA TRP A 245 -9.22 -26.51 -14.93
C TRP A 245 -8.18 -27.59 -14.60
N ARG A 246 -7.69 -28.34 -15.61
CA ARG A 246 -6.63 -29.34 -15.41
C ARG A 246 -5.34 -28.73 -14.84
N GLN A 247 -4.96 -27.53 -15.30
CA GLN A 247 -3.79 -26.82 -14.78
C GLN A 247 -3.96 -26.42 -13.31
N LEU A 248 -5.12 -25.91 -12.91
CA LEU A 248 -5.41 -25.57 -11.51
C LEU A 248 -5.32 -26.80 -10.61
N LEU A 249 -5.82 -27.96 -11.05
CA LEU A 249 -5.72 -29.20 -10.27
C LEU A 249 -4.28 -29.70 -10.15
N ALA A 250 -3.48 -29.62 -11.21
CA ALA A 250 -2.06 -29.98 -11.15
C ALA A 250 -1.27 -29.08 -10.18
N GLN A 251 -1.61 -27.78 -10.14
CA GLN A 251 -1.02 -26.84 -9.19
C GLN A 251 -1.45 -27.13 -7.75
N ALA A 252 -2.73 -27.45 -7.53
CA ALA A 252 -3.25 -27.85 -6.23
C ALA A 252 -2.58 -29.14 -5.73
N GLU A 253 -2.38 -30.14 -6.59
CA GLU A 253 -1.64 -31.36 -6.25
C GLU A 253 -0.18 -31.06 -5.85
N THR A 254 0.47 -30.17 -6.59
CA THR A 254 1.84 -29.71 -6.26
C THR A 254 1.89 -28.98 -4.92
N ALA A 255 0.85 -28.23 -4.55
CA ALA A 255 0.72 -27.61 -3.23
C ALA A 255 0.53 -28.68 -2.13
N ALA A 256 -0.31 -29.68 -2.36
CA ALA A 256 -0.52 -30.79 -1.43
C ALA A 256 0.77 -31.58 -1.17
N GLN A 257 1.57 -31.85 -2.22
CA GLN A 257 2.88 -32.51 -2.09
C GLN A 257 3.88 -31.71 -1.24
N ARG A 258 3.68 -30.39 -1.12
CA ARG A 258 4.48 -29.49 -0.26
C ARG A 258 3.93 -29.39 1.17
N GLY A 259 2.87 -30.15 1.50
CA GLY A 259 2.23 -30.15 2.82
C GLY A 259 1.23 -29.01 3.03
N GLU A 260 0.87 -28.27 1.98
CA GLU A 260 -0.21 -27.28 2.04
C GLU A 260 -1.56 -28.00 2.16
N LYS A 261 -2.52 -27.38 2.85
CA LYS A 261 -3.88 -27.92 3.08
C LYS A 261 -4.96 -27.25 2.24
N GLU A 262 -4.58 -26.20 1.51
CA GLU A 262 -5.48 -25.44 0.67
C GLU A 262 -4.72 -24.85 -0.52
N PHE A 263 -5.47 -24.48 -1.56
CA PHE A 263 -4.93 -23.83 -2.74
C PHE A 263 -5.93 -22.82 -3.31
N LEU A 264 -5.41 -21.65 -3.67
CA LEU A 264 -6.19 -20.55 -4.27
C LEU A 264 -6.54 -20.90 -5.72
N LEU A 265 -7.78 -21.27 -5.97
CA LEU A 265 -8.31 -21.51 -7.32
C LEU A 265 -8.50 -20.22 -8.11
N ASP A 266 -8.93 -19.17 -7.43
CA ASP A 266 -9.20 -17.89 -8.07
C ASP A 266 -9.13 -16.71 -7.12
N ARG A 267 -8.79 -15.53 -7.68
CA ARG A 267 -8.88 -14.25 -7.00
C ARG A 267 -9.55 -13.24 -7.93
N PHE A 268 -10.63 -12.61 -7.45
CA PHE A 268 -11.44 -11.72 -8.27
C PHE A 268 -12.08 -10.58 -7.46
N PRO A 269 -12.48 -9.47 -8.09
CA PRO A 269 -13.17 -8.36 -7.43
C PRO A 269 -14.49 -8.80 -6.78
N CYS A 270 -14.81 -8.33 -5.57
CA CYS A 270 -16.07 -8.68 -4.90
C CYS A 270 -17.31 -8.26 -5.69
N GLU A 271 -17.19 -7.28 -6.60
CA GLU A 271 -18.23 -6.80 -7.51
C GLU A 271 -18.72 -7.87 -8.50
N VAL A 272 -17.95 -8.95 -8.68
CA VAL A 272 -18.40 -10.15 -9.40
C VAL A 272 -19.56 -10.83 -8.67
N CYS A 273 -19.61 -10.75 -7.35
CA CYS A 273 -20.72 -11.26 -6.54
C CYS A 273 -21.97 -10.36 -6.70
N THR A 274 -23.17 -10.92 -6.76
CA THR A 274 -24.43 -10.16 -6.87
C THR A 274 -24.72 -9.30 -5.65
N ASP A 275 -24.19 -9.70 -4.49
CA ASP A 275 -24.34 -9.05 -3.20
C ASP A 275 -23.13 -8.18 -2.80
N GLY A 276 -22.14 -8.06 -3.69
CA GLY A 276 -20.89 -7.35 -3.45
C GLY A 276 -19.92 -8.08 -2.50
N GLY A 277 -20.11 -9.38 -2.26
CA GLY A 277 -19.22 -10.19 -1.42
C GLY A 277 -19.58 -10.20 0.07
N ARG A 278 -20.74 -9.66 0.44
CA ARG A 278 -21.19 -9.56 1.84
C ARG A 278 -21.40 -10.93 2.49
N MET A 279 -22.06 -11.86 1.80
CA MET A 279 -22.28 -13.23 2.29
C MET A 279 -20.96 -13.93 2.58
N ILE A 280 -19.91 -13.67 1.79
CA ILE A 280 -18.57 -14.23 2.00
C ILE A 280 -17.88 -13.59 3.21
N ASP A 281 -18.03 -12.27 3.40
CA ASP A 281 -17.43 -11.53 4.52
C ASP A 281 -17.99 -11.99 5.88
N VAL A 282 -19.29 -12.29 5.96
CA VAL A 282 -19.93 -12.80 7.19
C VAL A 282 -19.98 -14.33 7.28
N ALA A 283 -19.36 -15.04 6.34
CA ALA A 283 -19.40 -16.51 6.24
C ALA A 283 -20.82 -17.11 6.26
N GLU A 284 -21.76 -16.45 5.59
CA GLU A 284 -23.15 -16.90 5.44
C GLU A 284 -23.23 -18.16 4.56
N GLU A 285 -24.02 -19.15 4.97
CA GLU A 285 -24.27 -20.34 4.14
C GLU A 285 -24.96 -19.96 2.83
N GLY A 286 -24.57 -20.59 1.71
CA GLY A 286 -25.17 -20.33 0.40
C GLY A 286 -24.54 -19.16 -0.37
N TRP A 287 -23.43 -18.59 0.12
CA TRP A 287 -22.64 -17.56 -0.57
C TRP A 287 -22.26 -17.97 -2.01
N GLU A 288 -22.20 -19.26 -2.31
CA GLU A 288 -21.90 -19.80 -3.64
C GLU A 288 -22.89 -19.31 -4.71
N THR A 289 -24.13 -19.02 -4.30
CA THR A 289 -25.20 -18.55 -5.20
C THR A 289 -25.04 -17.09 -5.62
N SER A 290 -24.16 -16.34 -4.94
CA SER A 290 -23.91 -14.93 -5.25
C SER A 290 -22.89 -14.74 -6.38
N LEU A 291 -22.08 -15.76 -6.65
CA LEU A 291 -21.02 -15.68 -7.66
C LEU A 291 -21.59 -15.60 -9.08
N ARG A 292 -20.86 -14.89 -9.95
CA ARG A 292 -21.13 -14.78 -11.39
C ARG A 292 -19.86 -15.03 -12.20
N GLY A 293 -20.01 -15.25 -13.51
CA GLY A 293 -18.89 -15.47 -14.43
C GLY A 293 -18.06 -16.70 -14.09
N ARG A 294 -16.76 -16.65 -14.40
CA ARG A 294 -15.82 -17.76 -14.16
C ARG A 294 -15.85 -18.34 -12.72
N PRO A 295 -15.93 -17.54 -11.64
CA PRO A 295 -16.06 -18.07 -10.28
C PRO A 295 -17.28 -18.98 -10.07
N ALA A 296 -18.42 -18.67 -10.70
CA ALA A 296 -19.62 -19.52 -10.62
C ALA A 296 -19.42 -20.86 -11.37
N GLU A 297 -18.71 -20.83 -12.50
CA GLU A 297 -18.36 -22.03 -13.26
C GLU A 297 -17.39 -22.95 -12.48
N LEU A 298 -16.42 -22.35 -11.77
CA LEU A 298 -15.51 -23.06 -10.87
C LEU A 298 -16.28 -23.80 -9.76
N ILE A 299 -17.27 -23.17 -9.14
CA ILE A 299 -18.14 -23.83 -8.17
C ILE A 299 -18.90 -24.99 -8.79
N GLY A 300 -19.43 -24.81 -10.01
CA GLY A 300 -20.10 -25.88 -10.75
C GLY A 300 -19.21 -27.10 -10.91
N ARG A 301 -17.99 -26.91 -11.43
CA ARG A 301 -17.02 -28.01 -11.61
C ARG A 301 -16.57 -28.63 -10.30
N TRP A 302 -16.27 -27.83 -9.28
CA TRP A 302 -15.91 -28.36 -7.98
C TRP A 302 -17.03 -29.24 -7.41
N ARG A 303 -18.29 -28.78 -7.49
CA ARG A 303 -19.45 -29.51 -6.98
C ARG A 303 -19.63 -30.86 -7.67
N ASP A 304 -19.41 -30.91 -8.97
CA ASP A 304 -19.63 -32.11 -9.78
C ASP A 304 -18.43 -33.08 -9.73
N GLU A 305 -17.20 -32.57 -9.74
CA GLU A 305 -15.99 -33.38 -9.93
C GLU A 305 -15.16 -33.64 -8.66
N LEU A 306 -15.19 -32.71 -7.69
CA LEU A 306 -14.27 -32.71 -6.54
C LEU A 306 -14.97 -32.92 -5.20
N ARG A 307 -16.14 -32.32 -4.99
CA ARG A 307 -16.92 -32.48 -3.76
C ARG A 307 -17.22 -33.96 -3.46
N PRO A 308 -17.61 -34.82 -4.44
CA PRO A 308 -17.81 -36.26 -4.17
C PRO A 308 -16.53 -37.00 -3.76
N LYS A 309 -15.35 -36.42 -4.05
CA LYS A 309 -14.04 -36.98 -3.70
C LYS A 309 -13.52 -36.44 -2.35
N GLY A 310 -14.32 -35.66 -1.62
CA GLY A 310 -13.99 -35.16 -0.29
C GLY A 310 -13.21 -33.84 -0.25
N PHE A 311 -13.10 -33.13 -1.39
CA PHE A 311 -12.51 -31.79 -1.39
C PHE A 311 -13.51 -30.76 -0.85
N GLY A 312 -13.05 -29.91 0.06
CA GLY A 312 -13.79 -28.74 0.50
C GLY A 312 -13.57 -27.53 -0.40
N LEU A 313 -14.44 -26.53 -0.27
CA LEU A 313 -14.30 -25.23 -0.92
C LEU A 313 -14.62 -24.15 0.09
N SER A 314 -13.86 -23.06 0.08
CA SER A 314 -14.14 -21.89 0.91
C SER A 314 -13.86 -20.62 0.12
N ALA A 315 -14.57 -19.56 0.44
CA ALA A 315 -14.25 -18.22 -0.04
C ALA A 315 -13.99 -17.29 1.16
N ARG A 316 -13.14 -16.29 0.94
CA ARG A 316 -12.85 -15.24 1.94
C ARG A 316 -12.43 -13.95 1.26
N ILE A 317 -12.65 -12.83 1.93
CA ILE A 317 -12.13 -11.54 1.48
C ILE A 317 -10.62 -11.53 1.73
N VAL A 318 -9.84 -11.32 0.66
CA VAL A 318 -8.36 -11.35 0.70
C VAL A 318 -7.75 -9.96 0.55
N SER A 319 -8.56 -8.94 0.22
CA SER A 319 -8.14 -7.54 0.30
C SER A 319 -9.29 -6.63 0.69
N TYR A 320 -8.93 -5.50 1.32
CA TYR A 320 -9.82 -4.39 1.60
C TYR A 320 -9.14 -3.13 1.05
N VAL A 321 -9.90 -2.27 0.37
CA VAL A 321 -9.41 -1.00 -0.17
C VAL A 321 -10.25 0.11 0.46
N ASP A 322 -9.62 0.96 1.26
CA ASP A 322 -10.28 2.08 1.96
C ASP A 322 -11.50 1.66 2.78
N GLY A 323 -11.45 0.49 3.43
CA GLY A 323 -12.54 -0.06 4.24
C GLY A 323 -13.67 -0.72 3.44
N VAL A 324 -13.57 -0.75 2.11
CA VAL A 324 -14.50 -1.45 1.22
C VAL A 324 -13.96 -2.83 0.89
N LEU A 325 -14.85 -3.81 0.73
CA LEU A 325 -14.51 -5.15 0.28
C LEU A 325 -13.74 -5.07 -1.05
N GLY A 326 -12.55 -5.67 -1.06
CA GLY A 326 -11.68 -5.72 -2.21
C GLY A 326 -11.88 -7.02 -2.97
N ASP A 327 -10.87 -7.87 -2.98
CA ASP A 327 -10.89 -9.11 -3.75
C ASP A 327 -11.36 -10.26 -2.88
N VAL A 328 -12.08 -11.18 -3.51
CA VAL A 328 -12.45 -12.49 -2.98
C VAL A 328 -11.40 -13.50 -3.44
N GLY A 329 -10.93 -14.32 -2.52
CA GLY A 329 -10.16 -15.52 -2.83
C GLY A 329 -11.05 -16.76 -2.69
N LEU A 330 -11.02 -17.62 -3.70
CA LEU A 330 -11.70 -18.91 -3.73
C LEU A 330 -10.68 -20.04 -3.55
N PHE A 331 -10.84 -20.85 -2.51
CA PHE A 331 -9.85 -21.83 -2.07
C PHE A 331 -10.40 -23.25 -2.12
N LEU A 332 -9.69 -24.13 -2.82
CA LEU A 332 -9.84 -25.57 -2.70
C LEU A 332 -9.17 -26.02 -1.40
N THR A 333 -9.81 -26.87 -0.61
CA THR A 333 -9.27 -27.35 0.67
C THR A 333 -9.26 -28.87 0.75
N TRP A 334 -8.27 -29.43 1.44
CA TRP A 334 -8.13 -30.86 1.69
C TRP A 334 -7.47 -31.13 3.04
N GLY A 335 -7.81 -32.27 3.67
CA GLY A 335 -7.22 -32.68 4.95
C GLY A 335 -7.97 -32.15 6.18
N GLY A 336 -9.27 -32.46 6.24
CA GLY A 336 -10.12 -32.24 7.42
C GLY A 336 -9.55 -32.81 8.72
#